data_AF-A0A3P6TFB4-F1
#
_entry.id   AF-A0A3P6TFB4-F1
#
_cell.length_a   1.000
_cell.length_b   1.000
_cell.length_c   1.000
_cell.angle_alpha   90.00
_cell.angle_beta   90.00
_cell.angle_gamma   90.00
#
_symmetry.space_group_name_H-M   'P 1'
#
loop_
_entity.id
_entity.type
_entity.pdbx_description
1 polymer ?
#
loop_
_entity_poly.entity_id
_entity_poly.type
_entity_poly.pdbx_seq_one_letter_code
_entity_poly.pdbx_strand_id
1 'polypeptide(L)'
;MKVMWRWSWLELLLSVALFHSSCSSDSDNKINLFDENDSRSRLVMLDGSMYFHAAREKNISFVAGTGGSIYFGDKNLKLLPELTEFETVKEEVDKTKGHVRQLVKMANLFKQQIKLKSGDVAALNRKVS
;
A
#
# COMPACT_ATOMS: atom_id res chain seq x y z
N MET A 1 52.09 54.68 -18.11
CA MET A 1 51.88 54.26 -16.71
C MET A 1 51.56 52.78 -16.69
N LYS A 2 52.46 51.92 -16.20
CA LYS A 2 52.21 50.48 -16.04
C LYS A 2 51.83 50.25 -14.58
N VAL A 3 50.55 50.01 -14.32
CA VAL A 3 50.08 49.61 -12.98
C VAL A 3 50.48 48.15 -12.80
N MET A 4 51.41 47.94 -11.88
CA MET A 4 52.02 46.68 -11.54
C MET A 4 51.00 45.80 -10.80
N TRP A 5 50.55 44.72 -11.43
CA TRP A 5 49.72 43.68 -10.84
C TRP A 5 50.51 42.97 -9.72
N ARG A 6 50.18 43.28 -8.46
CA ARG A 6 50.55 42.46 -7.30
C ARG A 6 49.28 41.81 -6.78
N TRP A 7 48.86 40.73 -7.44
CA TRP A 7 47.83 39.86 -6.87
C TRP A 7 48.46 39.12 -5.70
N SER A 8 48.08 39.59 -4.51
CA SER A 8 48.54 39.10 -3.22
C SER A 8 48.05 37.68 -3.00
N TRP A 9 48.93 36.76 -2.60
CA TRP A 9 48.55 35.39 -2.21
C TRP A 9 47.51 35.35 -1.08
N LEU A 10 47.35 36.45 -0.35
CA LEU A 10 46.28 36.64 0.63
C LEU A 10 44.89 36.65 -0.01
N GLU A 11 44.70 37.19 -1.21
CA GLU A 11 43.43 37.17 -1.94
C GLU A 11 43.07 35.74 -2.39
N LEU A 12 44.07 34.94 -2.75
CA LEU A 12 43.90 33.54 -3.11
C LEU A 12 43.53 32.68 -1.88
N LEU A 13 44.15 32.95 -0.73
CA LEU A 13 43.83 32.27 0.53
C LEU A 13 42.46 32.68 1.08
N LEU A 14 42.07 33.95 0.93
CA LEU A 14 40.73 34.42 1.31
C LEU A 14 39.65 33.75 0.45
N SER A 15 39.90 33.60 -0.85
CA SER A 15 38.96 32.92 -1.73
C SER A 15 38.87 31.42 -1.41
N VAL A 16 39.97 30.71 -1.14
CA VAL A 16 39.91 29.30 -0.67
C VAL A 16 39.14 29.16 0.64
N ALA A 17 39.32 30.10 1.59
CA ALA A 17 38.61 30.09 2.87
C ALA A 17 37.11 30.42 2.72
N LEU A 18 36.73 31.31 1.80
CA LEU A 18 35.34 31.68 1.53
C LEU A 18 34.60 30.64 0.65
N PHE A 19 35.34 29.88 -0.16
CA PHE A 19 34.79 28.78 -0.98
C PHE A 19 34.89 27.41 -0.31
N HIS A 20 35.43 27.31 0.91
CA HIS A 20 35.04 26.26 1.85
C HIS A 20 33.63 26.55 2.38
N SER A 21 32.68 26.71 1.45
CA SER A 21 31.33 26.27 1.69
C SER A 21 31.49 24.80 2.05
N SER A 22 31.35 24.52 3.34
CA SER A 22 31.18 23.17 3.83
C SER A 22 30.01 22.59 3.03
N CYS A 23 30.34 21.90 1.94
CA CYS A 23 29.50 20.87 1.40
C CYS A 23 29.46 19.83 2.51
N SER A 24 28.57 20.09 3.47
CA SER A 24 28.10 19.13 4.42
C SER A 24 27.56 18.02 3.53
N SER A 25 28.39 17.00 3.26
CA SER A 25 27.90 15.78 2.65
C SER A 25 26.77 15.35 3.57
N ASP A 26 25.58 15.21 2.98
CA ASP A 26 24.34 14.82 3.64
C ASP A 26 24.71 13.97 4.84
N SER A 27 24.60 14.58 6.03
CA SER A 27 24.70 13.77 7.23
C SER A 27 23.66 12.67 7.03
N ASP A 28 23.99 11.47 7.47
CA ASP A 28 23.04 10.39 7.69
C ASP A 28 22.02 10.83 8.76
N ASN A 29 21.36 11.97 8.54
CA ASN A 29 20.17 12.42 9.20
C ASN A 29 19.16 11.36 8.82
N LYS A 30 19.11 10.34 9.66
CA LYS A 30 18.01 9.40 9.77
C LYS A 30 16.76 10.25 9.99
N ILE A 31 16.15 10.69 8.88
CA ILE A 31 14.90 11.42 8.90
C ILE A 31 13.89 10.45 9.48
N ASN A 32 13.46 10.72 10.71
CA ASN A 32 12.43 9.91 11.36
C ASN A 32 11.08 10.26 10.72
N LEU A 33 10.75 9.60 9.61
CA LEU A 33 9.50 9.83 8.85
C LEU A 33 8.24 9.49 9.65
N PHE A 34 8.38 8.76 10.75
CA PHE A 34 7.28 8.23 11.54
C PHE A 34 7.30 8.77 12.97
N ASP A 35 7.73 10.01 13.16
CA ASP A 35 7.54 10.69 14.44
C ASP A 35 6.07 11.08 14.60
N GLU A 36 5.34 10.33 15.43
CA GLU A 36 3.93 10.57 15.74
C GLU A 36 3.67 11.90 16.47
N ASN A 37 4.72 12.51 17.04
CA ASN A 37 4.63 13.83 17.69
C ASN A 37 4.93 14.98 16.72
N ASP A 38 5.24 14.68 15.46
CA ASP A 38 5.49 15.73 14.48
C ASP A 38 4.20 16.47 14.13
N SER A 39 4.24 17.77 14.34
CA SER A 39 3.12 18.68 14.05
C SER A 39 3.06 19.10 12.59
N ARG A 40 4.10 18.79 11.79
CA ARG A 40 4.24 19.28 10.41
C ARG A 40 4.09 18.16 9.40
N SER A 41 3.19 18.35 8.43
CA SER A 41 3.13 17.49 7.25
C SER A 41 4.30 17.79 6.31
N ARG A 42 4.87 16.77 5.68
CA ARG A 42 6.10 16.88 4.88
C ARG A 42 6.03 16.03 3.62
N LEU A 43 6.70 16.50 2.57
CA LEU A 43 7.05 15.70 1.40
C LEU A 43 8.57 15.55 1.38
N VAL A 44 9.06 14.31 1.38
CA VAL A 44 10.50 14.01 1.49
C VAL A 44 10.90 13.04 0.39
N MET A 45 12.06 13.24 -0.22
CA MET A 45 12.67 12.28 -1.14
C MET A 45 13.83 11.57 -0.46
N LEU A 46 13.79 10.24 -0.40
CA LEU A 46 14.82 9.39 0.20
C LEU A 46 15.08 8.20 -0.72
N ASP A 47 16.35 7.95 -1.04
CA ASP A 47 16.76 6.82 -1.91
C ASP A 47 15.95 6.72 -3.22
N GLY A 48 15.63 7.88 -3.82
CA GLY A 48 14.83 7.97 -5.05
C GLY A 48 13.33 7.74 -4.87
N SER A 49 12.85 7.49 -3.64
CA SER A 49 11.44 7.33 -3.31
C SER A 49 10.87 8.62 -2.72
N MET A 50 9.66 9.00 -3.14
CA MET A 50 8.91 10.12 -2.54
C MET A 50 8.01 9.62 -1.41
N TYR A 51 8.13 10.25 -0.25
CA TYR A 51 7.35 9.98 0.95
C TYR A 51 6.45 11.16 1.28
N PHE A 52 5.19 10.87 1.55
CA PHE A 52 4.17 11.81 1.97
C PHE A 52 3.87 11.53 3.45
N HIS A 53 4.31 12.41 4.35
CA HIS A 53 4.05 12.30 5.78
C HIS A 53 2.95 13.29 6.18
N ALA A 54 1.86 12.76 6.74
CA ALA A 54 0.80 13.57 7.33
C ALA A 54 1.07 13.73 8.83
N ALA A 55 1.08 14.97 9.32
CA ALA A 55 1.17 15.19 10.77
C ALA A 55 -0.01 14.58 11.51
N ARG A 56 0.15 14.43 12.83
CA ARG A 56 -0.93 13.96 13.71
C ARG A 56 -2.23 14.75 13.48
N GLU A 57 -3.33 14.03 13.30
CA GLU A 57 -4.67 14.59 13.07
C GLU A 57 -4.75 15.48 11.81
N LYS A 58 -3.83 15.32 10.85
CA LYS A 58 -3.87 15.96 9.53
C LYS A 58 -3.99 14.91 8.43
N ASN A 59 -4.52 15.35 7.29
CA ASN A 59 -4.69 14.53 6.10
C ASN A 59 -3.84 15.06 4.95
N ILE A 60 -3.51 14.16 4.01
CA ILE A 60 -2.96 14.52 2.71
C ILE A 60 -4.06 14.26 1.69
N SER A 61 -4.49 15.32 1.01
CA SER A 61 -5.57 15.27 0.04
C SER A 61 -5.04 15.64 -1.34
N PHE A 62 -5.33 14.80 -2.33
CA PHE A 62 -5.07 15.09 -3.74
C PHE A 62 -6.41 15.36 -4.41
N VAL A 63 -6.55 16.56 -4.97
CA VAL A 63 -7.79 16.99 -5.62
C VAL A 63 -7.50 17.25 -7.10
N ALA A 64 -8.15 16.51 -7.97
CA ALA A 64 -8.13 16.79 -9.40
C ALA A 64 -9.22 17.81 -9.74
N GLY A 65 -8.88 18.79 -10.57
CA GLY A 65 -9.84 19.75 -11.12
C GLY A 65 -10.86 19.11 -12.07
N THR A 66 -11.82 19.90 -12.53
CA THR A 66 -12.84 19.45 -13.49
C THR A 66 -12.18 18.87 -14.74
N GLY A 67 -12.50 17.61 -15.06
CA GLY A 67 -11.89 16.88 -16.18
C GLY A 67 -10.50 16.27 -15.91
N GLY A 68 -9.82 16.65 -14.81
CA GLY A 68 -8.53 16.07 -14.43
C GLY A 68 -8.68 14.70 -13.75
N SER A 69 -7.70 13.81 -13.91
CA SER A 69 -7.68 12.48 -13.29
C SER A 69 -6.37 12.24 -12.56
N ILE A 70 -6.43 11.49 -11.46
CA ILE A 70 -5.25 11.04 -10.72
C ILE A 70 -4.98 9.59 -11.13
N TYR A 71 -3.71 9.30 -11.45
CA TYR A 71 -3.26 7.99 -11.85
C TYR A 71 -2.25 7.45 -10.83
N PHE A 72 -2.33 6.16 -10.52
CA PHE A 72 -1.32 5.43 -9.76
C PHE A 72 -0.71 4.36 -10.66
N GLY A 73 0.51 4.62 -11.16
CA GLY A 73 1.04 3.91 -12.33
C GLY A 73 0.12 4.14 -13.52
N ASP A 74 -0.29 3.07 -14.18
CA ASP A 74 -1.19 3.13 -15.34
C ASP A 74 -2.68 3.14 -14.96
N LYS A 75 -3.03 3.17 -13.66
CA LYS A 75 -4.41 3.03 -13.17
C LYS A 75 -5.04 4.37 -12.85
N ASN A 76 -6.17 4.70 -13.49
CA ASN A 76 -6.98 5.87 -13.15
C ASN A 76 -7.76 5.62 -11.85
N LEU A 77 -7.50 6.42 -10.82
CA LEU A 77 -8.14 6.26 -9.51
C LEU A 77 -9.66 6.54 -9.54
N LYS A 78 -10.16 7.27 -10.54
CA LYS A 78 -11.61 7.48 -10.71
C LYS A 78 -12.40 6.23 -11.09
N LEU A 79 -11.71 5.20 -11.59
CA LEU A 79 -12.33 3.94 -12.03
C LEU A 79 -12.27 2.87 -10.95
N LEU A 80 -11.73 3.19 -9.76
CA LEU A 80 -11.75 2.27 -8.63
C LEU A 80 -13.19 2.18 -8.10
N PRO A 81 -13.70 0.97 -7.82
CA PRO A 81 -15.03 0.82 -7.24
C PRO A 81 -15.08 1.55 -5.90
N GLU A 82 -16.21 2.18 -5.62
CA GLU A 82 -16.42 2.83 -4.33
C GLU A 82 -16.37 1.79 -3.20
N LEU A 83 -16.00 2.23 -1.99
CA LEU A 83 -15.96 1.34 -0.81
C LEU A 83 -17.31 0.65 -0.56
N THR A 84 -18.41 1.35 -0.86
CA THR A 84 -19.79 0.85 -0.77
C THR A 84 -20.06 -0.29 -1.75
N GLU A 85 -19.61 -0.15 -3.00
CA GLU A 85 -19.70 -1.22 -4.02
C GLU A 85 -18.88 -2.44 -3.58
N PHE A 86 -17.69 -2.23 -3.00
CA PHE A 86 -16.88 -3.32 -2.47
C PHE A 86 -17.56 -4.04 -1.29
N GLU A 87 -18.21 -3.31 -0.38
CA GLU A 87 -18.96 -3.89 0.75
C GLU A 87 -20.14 -4.75 0.27
N THR A 88 -20.88 -4.29 -0.74
CA THR A 88 -22.00 -5.06 -1.31
C THR A 88 -21.52 -6.36 -1.95
N VAL A 89 -20.45 -6.31 -2.75
CA VAL A 89 -19.85 -7.50 -3.37
C VAL A 89 -19.35 -8.47 -2.29
N LYS A 90 -18.76 -7.95 -1.21
CA LYS A 90 -18.32 -8.78 -0.08
C LYS A 90 -19.50 -9.50 0.60
N GLU A 91 -20.61 -8.80 0.83
CA GLU A 91 -21.81 -9.40 1.42
C GLU A 91 -22.40 -10.51 0.53
N GLU A 92 -22.50 -10.27 -0.77
CA GLU A 92 -23.00 -11.27 -1.73
C GLU A 92 -22.12 -12.53 -1.77
N VAL A 93 -20.80 -12.35 -1.70
CA VAL A 93 -19.82 -13.44 -1.65
C VAL A 93 -20.00 -14.25 -0.36
N ASP A 94 -20.15 -13.59 0.78
CA ASP A 94 -20.32 -14.25 2.07
C ASP A 94 -21.65 -15.04 2.13
N LYS A 95 -22.74 -14.48 1.59
CA LYS A 95 -24.02 -15.19 1.44
C LYS A 95 -23.88 -16.44 0.58
N THR A 96 -23.23 -16.31 -0.58
CA THR A 96 -23.00 -17.42 -1.50
C THR A 96 -22.17 -18.52 -0.85
N LYS A 97 -21.12 -18.17 -0.10
CA LYS A 97 -20.30 -19.10 0.67
C LYS A 97 -21.13 -19.86 1.72
N GLY A 98 -22.07 -19.18 2.36
CA GLY A 98 -23.04 -19.79 3.28
C GLY A 98 -23.89 -20.87 2.61
N HIS A 99 -24.48 -20.57 1.46
CA HIS A 99 -25.29 -21.52 0.69
C HIS A 99 -24.49 -22.73 0.23
N VAL A 100 -23.28 -22.51 -0.30
CA VAL A 100 -22.39 -23.60 -0.73
C VAL A 100 -22.07 -24.54 0.43
N ARG A 101 -21.78 -24.01 1.63
CA ARG A 101 -21.54 -24.83 2.83
C ARG A 101 -22.77 -25.68 3.21
N GLN A 102 -23.98 -25.13 3.10
CA GLN A 102 -25.20 -25.88 3.38
C GLN A 102 -25.44 -27.00 2.37
N LEU A 103 -25.26 -26.72 1.09
CA LEU A 103 -25.35 -27.71 0.00
C LEU A 103 -24.35 -28.86 0.22
N VAL A 104 -23.11 -28.56 0.58
CA VAL A 104 -22.09 -29.57 0.88
C VAL A 104 -22.50 -30.45 2.07
N LYS A 105 -23.07 -29.86 3.13
CA LYS A 105 -23.60 -30.64 4.26
C LYS A 105 -24.73 -31.57 3.84
N MET A 106 -25.70 -31.08 3.06
CA MET A 106 -26.81 -31.90 2.57
C MET A 106 -26.34 -33.04 1.67
N ALA A 107 -25.40 -32.77 0.77
CA ALA A 107 -24.80 -33.80 -0.09
C ALA A 107 -24.10 -34.90 0.72
N ASN A 108 -23.39 -34.54 1.80
CA ASN A 108 -22.75 -35.51 2.68
C ASN A 108 -23.77 -36.38 3.44
N LEU A 109 -24.84 -35.78 3.97
CA LEU A 109 -25.92 -36.52 4.63
C LEU A 109 -26.61 -37.50 3.67
N PHE A 110 -26.92 -37.03 2.46
CA PHE A 110 -27.52 -37.87 1.43
C PHE A 110 -26.62 -39.04 1.06
N LYS A 111 -25.32 -38.80 0.89
CA LYS A 111 -24.31 -39.86 0.65
C LYS A 111 -24.28 -40.90 1.77
N GLN A 112 -24.38 -40.47 3.03
CA GLN A 112 -24.46 -41.37 4.18
C GLN A 112 -25.75 -42.21 4.17
N GLN A 113 -26.90 -41.60 3.89
CA GLN A 113 -28.18 -42.32 3.81
C GLN A 113 -28.18 -43.39 2.71
N ILE A 114 -27.63 -43.09 1.53
CA ILE A 114 -27.48 -44.09 0.46
C ILE A 114 -26.59 -45.25 0.92
N LYS A 115 -25.46 -44.95 1.57
CA LYS A 115 -24.52 -45.97 2.04
C LYS A 115 -25.18 -46.91 3.07
N LEU A 116 -25.96 -46.35 4.00
CA LEU A 116 -26.70 -47.14 5.00
C LEU A 116 -27.76 -48.02 4.34
N LYS A 117 -28.63 -47.44 3.48
CA LYS A 117 -29.66 -48.21 2.77
C LYS A 117 -29.08 -49.31 1.88
N SER A 118 -27.96 -49.05 1.21
CA SER A 118 -27.26 -50.07 0.41
C SER A 118 -26.74 -51.21 1.27
N GLY A 119 -26.27 -50.94 2.49
CA GLY A 119 -25.83 -51.97 3.44
C GLY A 119 -26.98 -52.84 3.93
N ASP A 120 -28.12 -52.23 4.24
CA ASP A 120 -29.33 -52.94 4.68
C ASP A 120 -29.86 -53.88 3.59
N VAL A 121 -29.88 -53.43 2.33
CA VAL A 121 -30.29 -54.27 1.18
C VAL A 121 -29.32 -55.44 0.97
N ALA A 122 -28.02 -55.22 1.11
CA ALA A 122 -27.02 -56.29 1.00
C ALA A 122 -27.16 -57.33 2.14
N ALA A 123 -27.45 -56.88 3.37
CA ALA A 123 -27.69 -57.76 4.51
C ALA A 123 -28.99 -58.57 4.35
N LEU A 124 -30.05 -57.94 3.82
CA LEU A 124 -31.32 -58.62 3.54
C LEU A 124 -31.15 -59.71 2.48
N ASN A 125 -30.48 -59.43 1.36
CA ASN A 125 -30.22 -60.42 0.31
C ASN A 125 -29.44 -61.63 0.81
N ARG A 126 -28.52 -61.45 1.77
CA ARG A 126 -27.76 -62.57 2.36
C ARG A 126 -28.58 -63.47 3.29
N LYS A 127 -29.74 -63.00 3.76
CA LYS A 127 -30.62 -63.74 4.67
C LYS A 127 -31.73 -64.51 3.94
N VAL A 128 -32.01 -64.14 2.69
CA VAL A 128 -33.05 -64.75 1.85
C VAL A 128 -32.47 -65.77 0.86
N SER A 129 -31.14 -65.75 0.64
CA SER A 129 -30.39 -66.79 -0.10
C SER A 129 -29.88 -67.88 0.81
#